data_AF-A0A2C0ZWH0-F1
#
_entry.id   AF-A0A2C0ZWH0-F1
#
_cell.length_a   1.000
_cell.length_b   1.000
_cell.length_c   1.000
_cell.angle_alpha   90.00
_cell.angle_beta   90.00
_cell.angle_gamma   90.00
#
_symmetry.space_group_name_H-M   'P 1'
#
loop_
_entity.id
_entity.type
_entity.pdbx_description
1 polymer ?
#
loop_
_entity_poly.entity_id
_entity_poly.type
_entity_poly.pdbx_seq_one_letter_code
_entity_poly.pdbx_strand_id
1 'polypeptide(L)'
;MNQSIPWYLRNKVITTICFIVPPIAFIIIVTNKNKLSHEKYIEHLTVATFILSLWMLKFLPGLLDTAIIFTLLIGYYIRKFIKNKK
;
A
#
# COMPACT_ATOMS: atom_id res chain seq x y z
N MET A 1 23.98 -25.71 -12.23
CA MET A 1 24.62 -24.51 -11.65
C MET A 1 23.82 -24.08 -10.43
N ASN A 2 24.36 -24.25 -9.23
CA ASN A 2 23.72 -23.84 -7.97
C ASN A 2 23.83 -22.32 -7.84
N GLN A 3 22.91 -21.58 -8.48
CA GLN A 3 22.90 -20.12 -8.37
C GLN A 3 22.41 -19.77 -6.97
N SER A 4 23.36 -19.44 -6.10
CA SER A 4 23.09 -18.91 -4.76
C SER A 4 22.23 -17.67 -4.90
N ILE A 5 20.92 -17.83 -4.68
CA ILE A 5 19.95 -16.73 -4.66
C ILE A 5 20.53 -15.67 -3.71
N PRO A 6 20.72 -14.41 -4.14
CA PRO A 6 21.29 -13.37 -3.29
C PRO A 6 20.50 -13.29 -1.98
N TRP A 7 21.17 -13.08 -0.85
CA TRP A 7 20.56 -13.13 0.48
C TRP A 7 19.27 -12.30 0.59
N TYR A 8 19.26 -11.17 -0.11
CA TYR A 8 18.18 -10.23 -0.21
C TYR A 8 16.92 -10.74 -0.97
N LEU A 9 17.08 -11.69 -1.89
CA LEU A 9 15.99 -12.34 -2.64
C LEU A 9 15.46 -13.62 -1.97
N ARG A 10 15.93 -13.95 -0.78
CA ARG A 10 15.41 -15.11 -0.03
C ARG A 10 13.98 -14.81 0.44
N ASN A 11 13.05 -15.77 0.28
CA ASN A 11 11.64 -15.64 0.70
C ASN A 11 11.49 -14.94 2.07
N LYS A 12 12.19 -15.45 3.10
CA LYS A 12 12.12 -14.88 4.45
C LYS A 12 12.44 -13.38 4.50
N VAL A 13 13.46 -12.94 3.76
CA VAL A 13 13.90 -11.54 3.76
C VAL A 13 12.88 -10.66 3.03
N ILE A 14 12.38 -11.10 1.87
CA ILE A 14 11.35 -10.37 1.13
C ILE A 14 10.07 -10.24 1.97
N THR A 15 9.64 -11.32 2.65
CA THR A 15 8.46 -11.28 3.53
C THR A 15 8.65 -10.30 4.69
N THR A 16 9.83 -10.29 5.33
CA THR A 16 10.13 -9.32 6.41
C THR A 16 10.13 -7.89 5.91
N ILE A 17 10.75 -7.61 4.76
CA ILE A 17 10.77 -6.26 4.16
C ILE A 17 9.36 -5.83 3.76
N CYS A 18 8.56 -6.76 3.24
CA CYS A 18 7.17 -6.51 2.89
C CYS A 18 6.31 -6.09 4.09
N PHE A 19 6.60 -6.67 5.27
CA PHE A 19 5.89 -6.33 6.50
C PHE A 19 6.26 -4.95 7.06
N ILE A 20 7.53 -4.54 6.93
CA ILE A 20 8.02 -3.25 7.42
C ILE A 20 7.67 -2.13 6.44
N VAL A 21 8.04 -2.29 5.17
CA VAL A 21 7.80 -1.30 4.11
C VAL A 21 7.32 -2.01 2.84
N PRO A 22 6.00 -2.21 2.69
CA PRO A 22 5.41 -2.84 1.53
C PRO A 22 5.79 -2.21 0.18
N PRO A 23 5.83 -0.86 0.01
CA PRO A 23 6.18 -0.27 -1.28
C PRO A 23 7.64 -0.51 -1.68
N ILE A 24 8.57 -0.56 -0.71
CA ILE A 24 9.98 -0.88 -0.98
C ILE A 24 10.08 -2.34 -1.45
N ALA A 25 9.43 -3.28 -0.75
CA ALA A 25 9.41 -4.68 -1.17
C ALA A 25 8.86 -4.86 -2.59
N PHE A 26 7.79 -4.14 -2.94
CA PHE A 26 7.19 -4.19 -4.28
C PHE A 26 8.17 -3.75 -5.38
N ILE A 27 8.86 -2.61 -5.19
CA ILE A 27 9.88 -2.11 -6.13
C ILE A 27 10.96 -3.17 -6.36
N ILE A 28 11.45 -3.76 -5.27
CA ILE A 28 12.49 -4.77 -5.31
C ILE A 28 12.10 -6.04 -6.08
N ILE A 29 10.86 -6.51 -5.90
CA ILE A 29 10.34 -7.68 -6.61
C ILE A 29 10.24 -7.36 -8.10
N VAL A 30 9.69 -6.20 -8.46
CA VAL A 30 9.51 -5.77 -9.87
C VAL A 30 10.86 -5.56 -10.57
N THR A 31 11.82 -4.90 -9.92
CA THR A 31 13.16 -4.67 -10.51
C THR A 31 13.96 -5.96 -10.66
N ASN A 32 13.78 -6.94 -9.76
CA ASN A 32 14.49 -8.22 -9.81
C ASN A 32 13.69 -9.37 -10.47
N LYS A 33 12.62 -9.07 -11.23
CA LYS A 33 11.78 -10.09 -11.90
C LYS A 33 12.59 -11.10 -12.74
N ASN A 34 13.67 -10.65 -13.38
CA ASN A 34 14.52 -11.48 -14.24
C ASN A 34 15.45 -12.44 -13.45
N LYS A 35 15.59 -12.25 -12.13
CA LYS A 35 16.44 -13.07 -11.26
C LYS A 35 15.64 -14.08 -10.41
N LEU A 36 14.31 -14.01 -10.43
CA LEU A 36 13.43 -14.96 -9.76
C LEU A 36 12.83 -15.95 -10.77
N SER A 37 12.55 -17.17 -10.30
CA SER A 37 11.64 -18.07 -11.02
C SER A 37 10.26 -17.44 -11.13
N HIS A 38 9.61 -17.61 -12.29
CA HIS A 38 8.33 -16.98 -12.60
C HIS A 38 7.24 -17.30 -11.57
N GLU A 39 7.22 -18.52 -11.04
CA GLU A 39 6.28 -18.95 -10.00
C GLU A 39 6.49 -18.17 -8.69
N LYS A 40 7.74 -18.07 -8.23
CA LYS A 40 8.08 -17.34 -7.01
C LYS A 40 7.85 -15.85 -7.16
N TYR A 41 8.11 -15.29 -8.34
CA TYR A 41 7.84 -13.89 -8.62
C TYR A 41 6.35 -13.56 -8.42
N ILE A 42 5.46 -14.36 -9.02
CA ILE A 42 4.01 -14.15 -8.88
C ILE A 42 3.59 -14.30 -7.41
N GLU A 43 4.05 -15.35 -6.71
CA GLU A 43 3.72 -15.57 -5.30
C GLU A 43 4.12 -14.38 -4.41
N HIS A 44 5.35 -13.86 -4.58
CA HIS A 44 5.83 -12.72 -3.80
C HIS A 44 5.11 -11.43 -4.17
N LEU A 45 4.80 -11.23 -5.45
CA LEU A 45 4.06 -10.07 -5.92
C LEU A 45 2.64 -10.04 -5.35
N THR A 46 1.95 -11.18 -5.30
CA THR A 46 0.61 -11.27 -4.72
C THR A 46 0.63 -10.95 -3.23
N VAL A 47 1.57 -11.55 -2.48
CA VAL A 47 1.72 -11.26 -1.04
C VAL A 47 2.06 -9.79 -0.82
N ALA A 48 2.97 -9.23 -1.61
CA ALA A 48 3.35 -7.82 -1.52
C ALA A 48 2.17 -6.88 -1.81
N THR A 49 1.35 -7.22 -2.79
CA THR A 49 0.15 -6.45 -3.15
C THR A 49 -0.90 -6.52 -2.06
N PHE A 50 -1.10 -7.71 -1.46
CA PHE A 50 -2.07 -7.90 -0.39
C PHE A 50 -1.66 -7.13 0.88
N ILE A 51 -0.38 -7.22 1.27
CA ILE A 51 0.16 -6.50 2.42
C ILE A 51 0.17 -4.99 2.16
N LEU A 52 0.54 -4.54 0.95
CA LEU A 52 0.46 -3.13 0.55
C LEU A 52 -0.99 -2.62 0.64
N SER A 53 -1.97 -3.39 0.17
CA SER A 53 -3.39 -3.04 0.25
C SER A 53 -3.85 -2.89 1.70
N LEU A 54 -3.50 -3.85 2.57
CA LEU A 54 -3.80 -3.79 4.01
C LEU A 54 -3.09 -2.61 4.70
N TRP A 55 -1.84 -2.34 4.33
CA TRP A 55 -1.08 -1.22 4.87
C TRP A 55 -1.64 0.13 4.40
N MET A 56 -2.08 0.22 3.15
CA MET A 56 -2.75 1.38 2.58
C MET A 56 -4.10 1.63 3.27
N LEU A 57 -4.84 0.57 3.60
CA LEU A 57 -6.06 0.66 4.40
C LEU A 57 -5.78 1.21 5.81
N LYS A 58 -4.65 0.85 6.42
CA LYS A 58 -4.18 1.42 7.70
C LYS A 58 -3.69 2.86 7.59
N PHE A 59 -3.30 3.32 6.40
CA PHE A 59 -2.96 4.72 6.11
C PHE A 59 -4.21 5.56 5.74
N LEU A 60 -5.30 4.90 5.36
CA LEU A 60 -6.59 5.51 5.04
C LEU A 60 -7.42 6.10 6.21
N PRO A 61 -7.29 5.72 7.51
CA PRO A 61 -8.15 6.29 8.55
C PRO A 61 -7.95 7.80 8.71
N GLY A 62 -6.74 8.33 8.46
CA GLY A 62 -6.52 9.78 8.43
C GLY A 62 -7.27 10.48 7.28
N LEU A 63 -7.42 9.82 6.12
CA LEU A 63 -8.21 10.34 4.99
C LEU A 63 -9.71 10.30 5.26
N LEU A 64 -10.19 9.24 5.92
CA LEU A 64 -11.59 9.14 6.33
C LEU A 64 -11.96 10.22 7.34
N ASP A 65 -11.09 10.47 8.33
CA ASP A 65 -11.28 11.57 9.29
C ASP A 65 -11.34 12.93 8.58
N THR A 66 -10.42 13.19 7.64
CA THR A 66 -10.46 14.44 6.86
C THR A 66 -11.71 14.55 6.00
N ALA A 67 -12.17 13.45 5.38
CA ALA A 67 -13.37 13.44 4.56
C ALA A 67 -14.63 13.75 5.39
N ILE A 68 -14.76 13.16 6.58
CA ILE A 68 -15.87 13.42 7.51
C ILE A 68 -15.91 14.90 7.91
N ILE A 69 -14.76 15.47 8.28
CA ILE A 69 -14.64 16.89 8.63
C ILE A 69 -15.03 17.79 7.44
N PHE A 70 -14.58 17.45 6.24
CA PHE A 70 -14.87 18.20 5.02
C PHE A 70 -16.37 18.18 4.68
N THR A 71 -17.02 17.02 4.79
CA THR A 71 -18.46 16.88 4.58
C THR A 71 -19.26 17.71 5.58
N LEU A 72 -18.87 17.71 6.85
CA LEU A 72 -19.47 18.55 7.90
C LEU A 72 -19.32 20.05 7.60
N LEU A 73 -18.12 20.48 7.17
CA LEU A 73 -17.83 21.87 6.80
C LEU A 73 -18.66 22.33 5.61
N ILE A 74 -18.75 21.52 4.55
CA ILE A 74 -19.56 21.82 3.37
C ILE A 74 -21.04 21.92 3.75
N GLY A 75 -21.55 20.94 4.51
CA GLY A 75 -22.93 20.97 4.99
C GLY A 75 -23.25 22.22 5.83
N TYR A 76 -22.33 22.62 6.71
CA TYR A 76 -22.45 23.86 7.49
C TYR A 76 -22.46 25.10 6.59
N TYR A 77 -21.55 25.20 5.62
CA TYR A 77 -21.48 26.34 4.70
C TYR A 77 -22.73 26.46 3.83
N ILE A 78 -23.25 25.35 3.31
CA ILE A 78 -24.50 25.33 2.53
C ILE A 78 -25.66 25.81 3.39
N ARG A 79 -25.78 25.29 4.62
CA ARG A 79 -26.83 25.71 5.57
C ARG A 79 -26.72 27.20 5.91
N LYS A 80 -25.50 27.70 6.15
CA LYS A 80 -25.23 29.12 6.43
C LYS A 80 -25.59 30.00 5.23
N PHE A 81 -25.26 29.56 4.02
CA PHE A 81 -25.55 30.29 2.79
C PHE A 81 -27.06 30.36 2.52
N ILE A 82 -27.80 29.26 2.71
CA ILE A 82 -29.25 29.23 2.59
C ILE A 82 -29.91 30.13 3.65
N LYS A 83 -29.41 30.10 4.89
CA LYS A 83 -29.91 30.95 5.98
C LYS A 83 -29.63 32.44 5.75
N ASN A 84 -28.50 32.81 5.14
CA ASN A 84 -28.17 34.21 4.83
C ASN A 84 -28.94 34.75 3.60
N LYS A 85 -29.51 33.88 2.76
CA LYS A 85 -30.26 34.28 1.56
C LYS A 85 -31.77 34.46 1.81
N LYS A 86 -32.27 34.07 2.98
CA LYS A 86 -33.67 34.18 3.39
C LYS A 86 -33.80 35.28 4.43
#